data_AF-A0A2D6JL29-F1
#
_entry.id   AF-A0A2D6JL29-F1
#
_cell.length_a   1.000
_cell.length_b   1.000
_cell.length_c   1.000
_cell.angle_alpha   90.00
_cell.angle_beta   90.00
_cell.angle_gamma   90.00
#
_symmetry.space_group_name_H-M   'P 1'
#
loop_
_entity.id
_entity.type
_entity.pdbx_description
1 polymer ?
#
loop_
_entity_poly.entity_id
_entity_poly.type
_entity_poly.pdbx_seq_one_letter_code
_entity_poly.pdbx_strand_id
1 'polypeptide(L)' 'MKALMLIAALGLMAPNSFAGKADDIVEACGGKISKKEASRKIKDVYMRCVKGTKVQIKSCEVDCKNETEGAKIGG' A
#
# COMPACT_ATOMS: atom_id res chain seq x y z
N MET A 1 21.95 -13.61 -43.02
CA MET A 1 20.88 -13.76 -42.01
C MET A 1 21.55 -13.69 -40.64
N LYS A 2 21.59 -12.49 -40.04
CA LYS A 2 22.45 -12.16 -38.90
C LYS A 2 21.54 -11.68 -37.78
N ALA A 3 21.42 -12.52 -36.75
CA ALA A 3 20.93 -12.26 -35.40
C ALA A 3 19.79 -11.23 -35.25
N LEU A 4 18.55 -11.72 -35.21
CA LEU A 4 17.43 -11.04 -34.58
C LEU A 4 17.66 -11.01 -33.05
N MET A 5 18.36 -9.96 -32.65
CA MET A 5 18.02 -9.07 -31.55
C MET A 5 16.58 -9.21 -31.01
N LEU A 6 16.42 -9.39 -29.69
CA LEU A 6 15.78 -8.42 -28.76
C LEU A 6 15.10 -9.09 -27.55
N ILE A 7 15.65 -8.76 -26.37
CA ILE A 7 14.94 -8.43 -25.12
C ILE A 7 14.11 -9.57 -24.51
N ALA A 8 14.81 -10.46 -23.81
CA ALA A 8 14.26 -11.19 -22.68
C ALA A 8 14.85 -10.58 -21.39
N ALA A 9 14.31 -9.46 -20.92
CA ALA A 9 14.57 -8.96 -19.56
C ALA A 9 13.62 -7.81 -19.20
N LEU A 10 13.02 -7.91 -18.01
CA LEU A 10 12.24 -6.89 -17.30
C LEU A 10 10.79 -6.67 -17.77
N GLY A 11 10.04 -7.78 -17.85
CA GLY A 11 8.74 -7.74 -17.18
C GLY A 11 8.98 -7.63 -15.67
N LEU A 12 8.64 -6.48 -15.06
CA LEU A 12 8.39 -6.21 -13.62
C LEU A 12 8.59 -4.72 -13.33
N MET A 13 7.85 -3.83 -14.01
CA MET A 13 7.68 -2.47 -13.53
C MET A 13 6.25 -2.32 -12.98
N ALA A 14 6.20 -2.17 -11.66
CA ALA A 14 5.08 -1.86 -10.75
C ALA A 14 4.28 -3.04 -10.12
N PRO A 15 3.96 -3.01 -8.81
CA PRO A 15 4.02 -1.86 -7.89
C PRO A 15 4.81 -2.14 -6.59
N ASN A 16 6.03 -1.61 -6.47
CA ASN A 16 6.73 -1.51 -5.18
C ASN A 16 6.01 -0.59 -4.16
N SER A 17 4.98 0.14 -4.59
CA SER A 17 4.27 1.11 -3.75
C SER A 17 3.43 0.45 -2.64
N PHE A 18 2.97 -0.80 -2.82
CA PHE A 18 2.23 -1.50 -1.77
C PHE A 18 3.14 -2.18 -0.73
N ALA A 19 4.36 -2.58 -1.11
CA ALA A 19 5.28 -3.22 -0.17
C ALA A 19 5.67 -2.24 0.96
N GLY A 20 6.07 -1.01 0.61
CA GLY A 20 6.41 0.01 1.61
C GLY A 20 5.23 0.43 2.48
N LYS A 21 4.03 0.53 1.91
CA LYS A 21 2.80 0.82 2.69
C LYS A 21 2.43 -0.29 3.68
N ALA A 22 2.77 -1.54 3.37
CA ALA A 22 2.59 -2.64 4.32
C ALA A 22 3.56 -2.50 5.49
N ASP A 23 4.84 -2.21 5.21
CA ASP A 23 5.85 -2.01 6.26
C ASP A 23 5.47 -0.82 7.17
N ASP A 24 5.03 0.31 6.60
CA ASP A 24 4.54 1.47 7.37
C ASP A 24 3.44 1.09 8.37
N ILE A 25 2.50 0.24 7.95
CA ILE A 25 1.39 -0.23 8.79
C ILE A 25 1.90 -1.19 9.88
N VAL A 26 2.86 -2.05 9.56
CA VAL A 26 3.50 -2.93 10.55
C VAL A 26 4.25 -2.11 11.60
N GLU A 27 5.00 -1.09 11.18
CA GLU A 27 5.74 -0.19 12.05
C GLU A 27 4.80 0.67 12.92
N ALA A 28 3.72 1.22 12.35
CA ALA A 28 2.70 1.93 13.12
C ALA A 28 2.05 1.04 14.19
N CYS A 29 1.97 -0.27 13.92
CA CYS A 29 1.51 -1.27 14.87
C CYS A 29 2.60 -1.82 15.81
N GLY A 30 3.84 -1.30 15.74
CA GLY A 30 4.98 -1.78 16.52
C GLY A 30 5.32 -3.25 16.27
N GLY A 31 5.10 -3.76 15.06
CA GLY A 31 5.39 -5.16 14.71
C GLY A 31 4.36 -6.18 15.19
N LYS A 32 3.24 -5.76 15.77
CA LYS A 32 2.19 -6.66 16.32
C LYS A 32 1.41 -7.44 15.25
N ILE A 33 1.56 -7.08 13.98
CA ILE A 33 0.85 -7.70 12.86
C ILE A 33 1.84 -8.12 11.77
N SER A 34 1.48 -9.15 11.02
CA SER A 34 2.31 -9.61 9.90
C SER A 34 2.19 -8.69 8.69
N LYS A 35 3.26 -8.61 7.88
CA LYS A 35 3.26 -7.86 6.61
C LYS A 35 2.14 -8.29 5.66
N LYS A 36 1.82 -9.59 5.61
CA LYS A 36 0.70 -10.13 4.81
C LYS A 36 -0.65 -9.53 5.23
N GLU A 37 -0.82 -9.31 6.53
CA GLU A 37 -2.03 -8.74 7.10
C GLU A 37 -2.11 -7.23 6.87
N ALA A 38 -0.99 -6.53 7.11
CA ALA A 38 -0.83 -5.13 6.75
C ALA A 38 -1.13 -4.87 5.27
N SER A 39 -0.62 -5.71 4.36
CA SER A 39 -0.88 -5.62 2.92
C SER A 39 -2.36 -5.68 2.56
N ARG A 40 -3.16 -6.46 3.30
CA ARG A 40 -4.63 -6.53 3.09
C ARG A 40 -5.34 -5.26 3.54
N LYS A 41 -4.73 -4.51 4.48
CA LYS A 41 -5.27 -3.29 5.07
C LYS A 41 -4.79 -2.00 4.43
N ILE A 42 -3.82 -2.06 3.51
CA ILE A 42 -3.36 -0.86 2.78
C ILE A 42 -4.52 -0.10 2.15
N LYS A 43 -5.46 -0.78 1.48
CA LYS A 43 -6.61 -0.09 0.86
C LYS A 43 -7.52 0.57 1.90
N ASP A 44 -7.69 -0.07 3.06
CA ASP A 44 -8.49 0.50 4.14
C ASP A 44 -7.82 1.76 4.70
N VAL A 45 -6.50 1.73 4.92
CA VAL A 45 -5.71 2.82 5.52
C VAL A 45 -5.37 3.96 4.55
N TYR A 46 -5.17 3.67 3.26
CA TYR A 46 -4.69 4.67 2.28
C TYR A 46 -5.75 5.11 1.26
N MET A 47 -6.92 4.47 1.20
CA MET A 47 -7.94 4.79 0.19
C MET A 47 -9.38 4.86 0.73
N ARG A 48 -9.73 4.11 1.78
CA ARG A 48 -11.14 3.99 2.22
C ARG A 48 -11.47 4.67 3.53
N CYS A 49 -10.50 4.86 4.42
CA CYS A 49 -10.74 5.52 5.70
C CYS A 49 -10.96 7.03 5.53
N VAL A 50 -11.53 7.66 6.54
CA VAL A 50 -11.75 9.13 6.56
C VAL A 50 -10.57 9.79 7.26
N LYS A 51 -9.99 10.85 6.70
CA LYS A 51 -8.87 11.56 7.34
C LYS A 51 -9.26 12.03 8.74
N GLY A 52 -8.33 11.90 9.68
CA GLY A 52 -8.57 12.19 11.11
C GLY A 52 -9.22 11.06 11.89
N THR A 53 -9.57 9.95 11.25
CA THR A 53 -10.00 8.72 11.94
C THR A 53 -8.85 7.71 12.06
N LYS A 54 -9.06 6.69 12.89
CA LYS A 54 -8.14 5.55 13.03
C LYS A 54 -8.75 4.31 12.40
N VAL A 55 -7.91 3.50 11.75
CA VAL A 55 -8.27 2.22 11.18
C VAL A 55 -7.84 1.12 12.15
N GLN A 56 -8.82 0.36 12.64
CA GLN A 56 -8.56 -0.79 13.49
C GLN A 56 -8.07 -1.98 12.65
N ILE A 57 -6.91 -2.53 13.04
CA ILE A 57 -6.29 -3.71 12.45
C ILE A 57 -6.01 -4.71 13.57
N LYS A 58 -6.96 -5.62 13.81
CA LYS A 58 -6.95 -6.56 14.95
C LYS A 58 -6.74 -5.83 16.28
N SER A 59 -5.59 -6.03 16.92
CA SER A 59 -5.21 -5.48 18.22
C SER A 59 -4.38 -4.20 18.11
N CYS A 60 -4.37 -3.58 16.93
CA CYS A 60 -3.68 -2.35 16.62
C CYS A 60 -4.63 -1.33 16.00
N GLU A 61 -4.36 -0.05 16.19
CA GLU A 61 -5.00 1.04 15.49
C GLU A 61 -3.93 1.88 14.80
N VAL A 62 -4.15 2.20 13.54
CA VAL A 62 -3.25 3.08 12.76
C VAL A 62 -4.02 4.29 12.27
N ASP A 63 -3.36 5.44 12.23
CA ASP A 63 -3.99 6.65 11.71
C ASP A 63 -4.35 6.50 10.24
N CYS A 64 -5.51 7.04 9.87
CA CYS A 64 -5.95 7.05 8.47
C CYS A 64 -5.00 7.91 7.63
N LYS A 65 -4.40 7.28 6.62
CA LYS A 65 -3.53 7.92 5.63
C LYS A 65 -4.21 8.02 4.27
N ASN A 66 -5.51 8.29 4.22
CA ASN A 66 -6.24 8.33 2.95
C ASN A 66 -5.70 9.44 2.03
N GLU A 67 -4.91 9.06 1.03
CA GLU A 67 -4.31 9.97 0.05
C GLU A 67 -5.33 10.38 -1.02
N THR A 68 -6.40 9.59 -1.20
CA THR A 68 -7.41 9.78 -2.26
C THR A 68 -8.58 10.67 -1.86
N GLU A 69 -8.73 11.00 -0.57
CA GLU A 69 -9.85 11.81 -0.09
C GLU A 69 -9.87 13.21 -0.71
N GLY A 70 -8.71 13.82 -0.94
CA GLY A 70 -8.60 15.12 -1.61
C GLY A 70 -8.90 15.09 -3.10
N ALA A 71 -8.77 13.93 -3.77
CA ALA A 71 -9.08 13.77 -5.18
C ALA A 71 -10.59 13.69 -5.45
N LYS A 72 -11.43 13.53 -4.42
CA LYS A 72 -12.89 13.47 -4.56
C LYS A 72 -13.57 14.83 -4.70
N ILE A 73 -12.86 15.94 -4.48
CA ILE A 73 -13.42 17.30 -4.42
C ILE A 73 -13.41 17.99 -5.82
N GLY A 74 -12.97 17.29 -6.87
CA GLY A 74 -12.87 17.84 -8.23
C GLY A 74 -13.61 17.07 -9.32
N GLY A 75 -14.74 16.43 -8.96
CA GLY A 75 -15.65 15.76 -9.91
C GLY A 75 -16.89 16.60 -10.19
#